data_AF-A0A949I8Y0-F1
#
_entry.id   AF-A0A949I8Y0-F1
#
_cell.length_a   1.000
_cell.length_b   1.000
_cell.length_c   1.000
_cell.angle_alpha   90.00
_cell.angle_beta   90.00
_cell.angle_gamma   90.00
#
_symmetry.space_group_name_H-M   'P 1'
#
loop_
_entity.id
_entity.type
_entity.pdbx_description
1 polymer ?
#
loop_
_entity_poly.entity_id
_entity_poly.type
_entity_poly.pdbx_seq_one_letter_code
_entity_poly.pdbx_strand_id
1 'polypeptide(L)'
;MSRVFLVGAGPGDPDLLTLKAARVLGQADVLLHDSLVDPRIIAMANPDAKIIDVGKRCGRHSTTQETICTLLVAEAAAGHLVVRLKGGDPMIFGRATEEMEALRTQNIEFEIIPGVTAACAAAAGTKISLTCRNIARSLHIITGHGADGG
;
A
#
# COMPACT_ATOMS: atom_id res chain seq x y z
N MET A 1 16.95 -1.27 -12.64
CA MET A 1 15.89 -0.25 -12.55
C MET A 1 14.72 -0.95 -11.93
N SER A 2 14.33 -0.53 -10.72
CA SER A 2 13.27 -1.19 -9.94
C SER A 2 11.98 -1.31 -10.76
N ARG A 3 11.46 -2.53 -10.86
CA ARG A 3 10.25 -2.83 -11.63
C ARG A 3 8.99 -2.82 -10.77
N VAL A 4 9.14 -2.89 -9.45
CA VAL A 4 8.00 -2.95 -8.52
C VAL A 4 8.11 -1.86 -7.46
N PHE A 5 7.00 -1.16 -7.23
CA PHE A 5 6.88 -0.17 -6.17
C PHE A 5 5.79 -0.58 -5.18
N LEU A 6 6.14 -0.73 -3.90
CA LEU A 6 5.18 -0.91 -2.80
C LEU A 6 4.86 0.47 -2.23
N VAL A 7 3.65 0.97 -2.49
CA VAL A 7 3.31 2.39 -2.33
C VAL A 7 2.21 2.58 -1.30
N GLY A 8 2.44 3.47 -0.34
CA GLY A 8 1.41 3.94 0.57
C GLY A 8 0.52 5.01 -0.07
N ALA A 9 -0.77 4.74 -0.13
CA ALA A 9 -1.80 5.66 -0.61
C ALA A 9 -2.16 6.74 0.42
N GLY A 10 -1.72 6.59 1.67
CA GLY A 10 -2.19 7.43 2.76
C GLY A 10 -3.60 7.03 3.25
N PRO A 11 -4.21 7.84 4.13
CA PRO A 11 -5.44 7.48 4.84
C PRO A 11 -6.72 7.66 4.01
N GLY A 12 -6.63 8.15 2.76
CA GLY A 12 -7.74 8.31 1.82
C GLY A 12 -7.74 9.65 1.09
N ASP A 13 -7.36 10.74 1.78
CA ASP A 13 -7.26 12.07 1.16
C ASP A 13 -6.11 12.10 0.12
N PRO A 14 -6.37 12.38 -1.17
CA PRO A 14 -5.34 12.48 -2.20
C PRO A 14 -4.23 13.49 -1.89
N ASP A 15 -4.53 14.55 -1.12
CA ASP A 15 -3.54 15.56 -0.75
C ASP A 15 -2.50 15.05 0.27
N LEU A 16 -2.76 13.88 0.88
CA LEU A 16 -1.82 13.20 1.77
C LEU A 16 -0.95 12.17 1.04
N LEU A 17 -1.09 12.05 -0.28
CA LEU A 17 -0.23 11.23 -1.11
C LEU A 17 1.16 11.88 -1.20
N THR A 18 2.22 11.07 -1.13
CA THR A 18 3.57 11.62 -1.31
C THR A 18 3.83 11.99 -2.76
N LEU A 19 4.64 13.02 -3.00
CA LEU A 19 5.03 13.42 -4.36
C LEU A 19 5.69 12.28 -5.17
N LYS A 20 6.38 11.36 -4.47
CA LYS A 20 6.97 10.18 -5.10
C LYS A 20 5.91 9.15 -5.50
N ALA A 21 4.92 8.90 -4.64
CA ALA A 21 3.79 8.02 -4.95
C ALA A 21 3.01 8.53 -6.16
N ALA A 22 2.64 9.81 -6.20
CA ALA A 22 1.93 10.42 -7.33
C ALA A 22 2.69 10.25 -8.66
N ARG A 23 4.01 10.50 -8.64
CA ARG A 23 4.87 10.36 -9.82
C ARG A 23 4.92 8.93 -10.35
N VAL A 24 5.08 7.96 -9.45
CA VAL A 24 5.19 6.54 -9.83
C VAL A 24 3.85 5.98 -10.29
N LEU A 25 2.73 6.41 -9.70
CA LEU A 25 1.39 6.05 -10.19
C LEU A 25 1.18 6.49 -11.64
N GLY A 26 1.58 7.72 -11.97
CA GLY A 26 1.50 8.23 -13.35
C GLY A 26 2.42 7.53 -14.36
N GLN A 27 3.30 6.63 -13.91
CA GLN A 27 4.22 5.84 -14.75
C GLN A 27 3.90 4.35 -14.75
N ALA A 28 2.87 3.91 -14.00
CA ALA A 28 2.53 2.51 -13.86
C ALA A 28 2.10 1.90 -15.20
N ASP A 29 2.60 0.71 -15.52
CA ASP A 29 2.01 -0.14 -16.55
C ASP A 29 0.88 -0.99 -15.93
N VAL A 30 1.08 -1.40 -14.66
CA VAL A 30 0.10 -2.19 -13.90
C VAL A 30 -0.04 -1.63 -12.49
N LEU A 31 -1.28 -1.40 -12.07
CA LEU A 31 -1.64 -0.94 -10.72
C LEU A 31 -2.44 -2.03 -9.99
N LEU A 32 -1.85 -2.63 -8.96
CA LEU A 32 -2.55 -3.52 -8.02
C LEU A 32 -2.92 -2.71 -6.78
N HIS A 33 -4.21 -2.58 -6.47
CA HIS A 33 -4.67 -1.78 -5.32
C HIS A 33 -5.58 -2.56 -4.37
N ASP A 34 -5.57 -2.15 -3.09
CA ASP A 34 -6.52 -2.66 -2.09
C ASP A 34 -7.90 -1.99 -2.19
N SER A 35 -8.94 -2.60 -1.60
CA SER A 35 -10.31 -2.08 -1.58
C SER A 35 -10.44 -0.73 -0.88
N LEU A 36 -9.55 -0.42 0.07
CA LEU A 36 -9.64 0.78 0.91
C LEU A 36 -9.01 2.02 0.26
N VAL A 37 -8.38 1.87 -0.90
CA VAL A 37 -7.78 3.00 -1.60
C VAL A 37 -8.88 3.86 -2.23
N ASP A 38 -8.82 5.17 -2.01
CA ASP A 38 -9.78 6.12 -2.56
C ASP A 38 -9.72 6.11 -4.11
N PRO A 39 -10.86 6.02 -4.82
CA PRO A 39 -10.90 6.02 -6.28
C PRO A 39 -10.22 7.24 -6.93
N ARG A 40 -10.19 8.40 -6.25
CA ARG A 40 -9.51 9.59 -6.75
C ARG A 40 -7.99 9.39 -6.83
N ILE A 41 -7.40 8.59 -5.94
CA ILE A 41 -5.98 8.23 -5.99
C ILE A 41 -5.74 7.23 -7.12
N ILE A 42 -6.63 6.26 -7.30
CA ILE A 42 -6.56 5.29 -8.41
C ILE A 42 -6.61 6.01 -9.76
N ALA A 43 -7.43 7.05 -9.88
CA ALA A 43 -7.56 7.88 -11.08
C ALA A 43 -6.30 8.71 -11.41
N MET A 44 -5.31 8.80 -10.51
CA MET A 44 -4.00 9.43 -10.77
C MET A 44 -3.03 8.49 -11.50
N ALA A 45 -3.37 7.21 -11.64
CA ALA A 45 -2.57 6.28 -12.38
C ALA A 45 -2.45 6.67 -13.86
N ASN A 46 -1.41 6.17 -14.53
CA ASN A 46 -1.32 6.22 -15.98
C ASN A 46 -2.66 5.74 -16.61
N PRO A 47 -3.30 6.53 -17.50
CA PRO A 47 -4.58 6.16 -18.12
C PRO A 47 -4.56 4.84 -18.89
N ASP A 48 -3.38 4.43 -19.38
CA ASP A 48 -3.18 3.17 -20.11
C ASP A 48 -2.81 2.00 -19.19
N ALA A 49 -2.69 2.23 -17.87
CA ALA A 49 -2.33 1.19 -16.92
C ALA A 49 -3.43 0.13 -16.80
N LYS A 50 -3.01 -1.12 -16.67
CA LYS A 50 -3.89 -2.21 -16.24
C LYS A 50 -4.17 -2.07 -14.73
N ILE A 51 -5.40 -1.72 -14.37
CA ILE A 51 -5.83 -1.57 -12.97
C ILE A 51 -6.46 -2.86 -12.46
N ILE A 52 -5.93 -3.39 -11.35
CA ILE A 52 -6.33 -4.67 -10.76
C ILE A 52 -6.71 -4.46 -9.29
N ASP A 53 -7.99 -4.63 -8.97
CA ASP A 53 -8.48 -4.64 -7.59
C ASP A 53 -8.14 -6.00 -6.95
N VAL A 54 -7.28 -5.98 -5.93
CA VAL A 54 -6.87 -7.17 -5.16
C VAL A 54 -7.40 -7.17 -3.72
N GLY A 55 -8.28 -6.21 -3.41
CA GLY A 55 -8.82 -6.06 -2.06
C GLY A 55 -9.87 -7.09 -1.67
N LYS A 56 -10.02 -7.31 -0.37
CA LYS A 56 -11.12 -8.11 0.19
C LYS A 56 -12.38 -7.24 0.20
N ARG A 57 -13.41 -7.59 -0.58
CA ARG A 57 -14.76 -7.05 -0.40
C ARG A 57 -15.60 -8.10 0.32
N CYS A 58 -16.27 -7.72 1.41
CA CYS A 58 -17.20 -8.60 2.10
C CYS A 58 -18.20 -9.20 1.09
N GLY A 59 -18.27 -10.53 1.02
CA GLY A 59 -19.20 -11.26 0.13
C GLY A 59 -18.68 -11.66 -1.25
N ARG A 60 -17.42 -11.35 -1.63
CA ARG A 60 -16.77 -11.90 -2.84
C ARG A 60 -15.55 -12.76 -2.46
N HIS A 61 -15.18 -13.71 -3.33
CA HIS A 61 -13.94 -14.47 -3.20
C HIS A 61 -12.76 -13.49 -3.06
N SER A 62 -12.21 -13.41 -1.86
CA SER A 62 -11.04 -12.61 -1.52
C SER A 62 -9.84 -13.15 -2.29
N THR A 63 -9.12 -12.30 -3.02
CA THR A 63 -7.79 -12.64 -3.57
C THR A 63 -6.89 -13.03 -2.40
N THR A 64 -6.30 -14.23 -2.46
CA THR A 64 -5.37 -14.67 -1.42
C THR A 64 -4.08 -13.87 -1.52
N GLN A 65 -3.33 -13.76 -0.42
CA GLN A 65 -2.04 -13.07 -0.47
C GLN A 65 -1.08 -13.73 -1.44
N GLU A 66 -1.09 -15.06 -1.51
CA GLU A 66 -0.30 -15.83 -2.46
C GLU A 66 -0.61 -15.39 -3.90
N THR A 67 -1.90 -15.26 -4.26
CA THR A 67 -2.29 -14.77 -5.59
C THR A 67 -1.80 -13.36 -5.86
N ILE A 68 -1.84 -12.45 -4.87
CA ILE A 68 -1.28 -11.09 -5.00
C ILE A 68 0.23 -11.16 -5.29
N CYS A 69 0.97 -11.96 -4.53
CA CYS A 69 2.40 -12.16 -4.71
C CYS A 69 2.72 -12.76 -6.09
N THR A 70 1.98 -13.78 -6.52
CA THR A 70 2.13 -14.38 -7.86
C THR A 70 1.91 -13.35 -8.96
N LEU A 71 0.87 -12.52 -8.83
CA LEU A 71 0.56 -11.48 -9.80
C LEU A 71 1.66 -10.40 -9.85
N LEU A 72 2.15 -9.94 -8.71
CA LEU A 72 3.27 -8.99 -8.63
C LEU A 72 4.51 -9.51 -9.37
N VAL A 73 4.88 -10.76 -9.09
CA VAL A 73 6.02 -11.42 -9.72
C VAL A 73 5.80 -11.56 -11.22
N ALA A 74 4.63 -12.04 -11.64
CA ALA A 74 4.32 -12.30 -13.05
C ALA A 74 4.37 -11.03 -13.90
N GLU A 75 3.74 -9.95 -13.43
CA GLU A 75 3.70 -8.67 -14.15
C GLU A 75 5.11 -8.04 -14.22
N ALA A 76 5.88 -8.10 -13.14
CA ALA A 76 7.26 -7.60 -13.14
C ALA A 76 8.20 -8.43 -14.03
N ALA A 77 8.01 -9.75 -14.08
CA ALA A 77 8.75 -10.65 -14.96
C ALA A 77 8.42 -10.41 -16.43
N ALA A 78 7.18 -10.01 -16.74
CA ALA A 78 6.76 -9.58 -18.07
C ALA A 78 7.38 -8.22 -18.50
N GLY A 79 8.09 -7.53 -17.60
CA GLY A 79 8.79 -6.28 -17.89
C GLY A 79 7.99 -5.03 -17.55
N HIS A 80 6.81 -5.16 -16.95
CA HIS A 80 5.97 -4.04 -16.57
C HIS A 80 6.55 -3.28 -15.35
N LEU A 81 6.32 -1.97 -15.31
CA LEU A 81 6.41 -1.16 -14.11
C LEU A 81 5.15 -1.38 -13.27
N VAL A 82 5.30 -2.11 -12.18
CA VAL A 82 4.19 -2.54 -11.31
C VAL A 82 4.12 -1.67 -10.07
N VAL A 83 2.95 -1.10 -9.80
CA VAL A 83 2.66 -0.38 -8.57
C VAL A 83 1.70 -1.19 -7.72
N ARG A 84 2.14 -1.55 -6.52
CA ARG A 84 1.32 -2.13 -5.46
C ARG A 84 0.88 -1.04 -4.50
N LEU A 85 -0.33 -0.52 -4.70
CA LEU A 85 -0.88 0.59 -3.94
C LEU A 85 -1.70 0.07 -2.74
N LYS A 86 -1.30 0.50 -1.54
CA LYS A 86 -1.80 -0.01 -0.26
C LYS A 86 -2.33 1.15 0.57
N GLY A 87 -3.44 0.94 1.28
CA GLY A 87 -3.99 1.96 2.18
C GLY A 87 -3.00 2.31 3.31
N GLY A 88 -2.91 3.59 3.67
CA GLY A 88 -2.00 4.07 4.70
C GLY A 88 -0.53 3.96 4.29
N ASP A 89 0.24 3.21 5.09
CA ASP A 89 1.66 2.93 4.86
C ASP A 89 1.89 1.43 4.64
N PRO A 90 2.66 0.99 3.62
CA PRO A 90 2.89 -0.42 3.32
C PRO A 90 3.48 -1.21 4.49
N MET A 91 4.26 -0.55 5.35
CA MET A 91 5.05 -1.16 6.41
C MET A 91 4.29 -1.25 7.74
N ILE A 92 3.09 -0.68 7.84
CA ILE A 92 2.26 -0.71 9.06
C ILE A 92 1.02 -1.55 8.80
N PHE A 93 1.02 -2.80 9.30
CA PHE A 93 -0.07 -3.78 9.11
C PHE A 93 -0.48 -4.02 7.65
N GLY A 94 0.37 -3.65 6.69
CA GLY A 94 0.08 -3.76 5.26
C GLY A 94 0.41 -5.11 4.65
N ARG A 95 0.98 -6.07 5.40
CA ARG A 95 1.43 -7.37 4.85
C ARG A 95 2.53 -7.25 3.76
N ALA A 96 3.32 -6.18 3.78
CA ALA A 96 4.39 -5.98 2.81
C ALA A 96 5.48 -7.06 2.89
N THR A 97 5.67 -7.74 4.04
CA THR A 97 6.69 -8.79 4.19
C THR A 97 6.52 -9.92 3.17
N GLU A 98 5.31 -10.45 3.02
CA GLU A 98 5.01 -11.56 2.10
C GLU A 98 5.23 -11.13 0.64
N GLU A 99 4.87 -9.89 0.30
CA GLU A 99 5.08 -9.30 -1.04
C GLU A 99 6.58 -9.12 -1.33
N MET A 100 7.35 -8.59 -0.38
CA MET A 100 8.79 -8.42 -0.51
C MET A 100 9.54 -9.75 -0.63
N GLU A 101 9.17 -10.75 0.17
CA GLU A 101 9.79 -12.08 0.12
C GLU A 101 9.59 -12.75 -1.24
N ALA A 102 8.38 -12.68 -1.79
CA ALA A 102 8.10 -13.20 -3.13
C ALA A 102 8.96 -12.53 -4.22
N LEU A 103 9.12 -11.20 -4.15
CA LEU A 103 9.96 -10.44 -5.08
C LEU A 103 11.44 -10.79 -4.91
N ARG A 104 11.94 -10.91 -3.67
CA ARG A 104 13.34 -11.29 -3.39
C ARG A 104 13.66 -12.68 -3.90
N THR A 105 12.79 -13.66 -3.67
CA THR A 105 12.98 -15.05 -4.15
C THR A 105 13.15 -15.10 -5.67
N GLN A 106 12.53 -14.17 -6.40
CA GLN A 106 12.61 -14.09 -7.85
C GLN A 106 13.66 -13.09 -8.36
N ASN A 107 14.49 -12.54 -7.47
CA ASN A 107 15.50 -11.51 -7.77
C ASN A 107 14.92 -10.27 -8.47
N ILE A 108 13.68 -9.89 -8.13
CA ILE A 108 13.03 -8.70 -8.69
C ILE A 108 13.37 -7.50 -7.80
N GLU A 109 13.99 -6.47 -8.39
CA GLU A 109 14.25 -5.19 -7.71
C GLU A 109 12.92 -4.47 -7.41
N PHE A 110 12.77 -4.04 -6.15
CA PHE A 110 11.61 -3.28 -5.71
C PHE A 110 12.01 -2.09 -4.84
N GLU A 111 11.10 -1.12 -4.75
CA GLU A 111 11.23 0.03 -3.87
C GLU A 111 9.98 0.23 -3.02
N ILE A 112 10.17 0.68 -1.77
CA ILE A 112 9.07 1.03 -0.86
C ILE A 112 8.92 2.54 -0.87
N ILE A 113 7.71 3.03 -1.13
CA ILE A 113 7.34 4.43 -1.00
C ILE A 113 6.41 4.55 0.22
N PRO A 114 6.88 5.18 1.31
CA PRO A 114 6.07 5.31 2.52
C PRO A 114 4.84 6.20 2.27
N GLY A 115 3.83 6.01 3.11
CA GLY A 115 2.58 6.78 3.10
C GLY A 115 2.24 7.33 4.48
N VAL A 116 1.31 8.28 4.52
CA VAL A 116 0.78 8.77 5.80
C VAL A 116 -0.10 7.67 6.42
N THR A 117 0.35 7.09 7.53
CA THR A 117 -0.44 6.08 8.24
C THR A 117 -1.71 6.66 8.87
N ALA A 118 -2.74 5.83 9.02
CA ALA A 118 -4.01 6.21 9.63
C ALA A 118 -3.83 6.78 11.06
N ALA A 119 -2.85 6.31 11.83
CA ALA A 119 -2.57 6.85 13.17
C ALA A 119 -2.20 8.34 13.14
N CYS A 120 -1.29 8.74 12.25
CA CYS A 120 -0.89 10.14 12.08
C CYS A 120 -2.04 11.00 11.52
N ALA A 121 -2.79 10.45 10.57
CA ALA A 121 -3.94 11.13 9.98
C ALA A 121 -5.04 11.39 11.01
N ALA A 122 -5.39 10.39 11.82
CA ALA A 122 -6.38 10.50 12.88
C ALA A 122 -5.95 11.53 13.95
N ALA A 123 -4.68 11.52 14.35
CA ALA A 123 -4.10 12.50 15.26
C ALA A 123 -4.23 13.93 14.72
N ALA A 124 -3.87 14.16 13.46
CA ALA A 124 -4.00 15.45 12.81
C ALA A 124 -5.47 15.89 12.69
N GLY A 125 -6.37 14.99 12.26
CA GLY A 125 -7.80 15.27 12.10
C GLY A 125 -8.51 15.57 13.41
N THR A 126 -8.10 14.91 14.50
CA THR A 126 -8.65 15.17 15.85
C THR A 126 -7.91 16.28 16.60
N LYS A 127 -6.82 16.82 16.04
CA LYS A 127 -5.94 17.80 16.68
C LYS A 127 -5.36 17.32 18.02
N ILE A 128 -5.12 16.01 18.14
CA ILE A 128 -4.52 15.37 19.31
C ILE A 128 -3.15 14.85 18.92
N SER A 129 -2.09 15.36 19.55
CA SER A 129 -0.73 14.85 19.32
C SER A 129 -0.58 13.43 19.88
N LEU A 130 -0.02 12.52 19.09
CA LEU A 130 0.26 11.13 19.51
C LEU A 130 1.32 11.04 20.62
N THR A 131 2.13 12.08 20.78
CA THR A 131 3.14 12.18 21.84
C THR A 131 3.06 13.53 22.50
N CYS A 132 3.43 13.60 23.78
CA CYS A 132 3.44 14.86 24.50
C CYS A 132 4.55 14.80 25.56
N ARG A 133 5.41 15.82 25.55
CA ARG A 133 6.53 15.89 26.49
C ARG A 133 6.02 15.78 27.93
N ASN A 134 6.65 14.94 28.73
CA ASN A 134 6.30 14.63 30.13
C ASN A 134 4.95 13.93 30.35
N ILE A 135 4.19 13.60 29.30
CA ILE A 135 2.89 12.91 29.41
C ILE A 135 2.94 11.56 28.68
N ALA A 136 3.31 11.57 27.40
CA ALA A 136 3.37 10.39 26.55
C ALA A 136 4.73 10.32 25.86
N ARG A 137 5.59 9.43 26.37
CA ARG A 137 6.97 9.20 25.89
C ARG A 137 7.14 7.96 25.00
N SER A 138 6.06 7.21 24.77
CA SER A 138 6.04 6.05 23.89
C SER A 138 4.81 6.09 23.00
N LEU A 139 4.95 5.53 21.79
CA LEU A 139 3.87 5.32 20.84
C LEU A 139 3.85 3.83 20.49
N HIS A 140 2.68 3.21 20.62
CA HIS A 140 2.45 1.81 20.29
C HIS A 140 1.38 1.74 19.21
N ILE A 141 1.69 1.06 18.12
CA ILE A 141 0.76 0.78 17.02
C ILE A 141 0.51 -0.72 17.05
N ILE A 142 -0.73 -1.12 17.34
CA ILE A 142 -1.11 -2.51 17.61
C ILE A 142 -2.32 -2.86 16.75
N THR A 143 -2.35 -4.08 16.20
CA THR A 143 -3.52 -4.60 15.49
C THR A 143 -4.53 -5.13 16.51
N GLY A 144 -5.80 -4.74 16.34
CA GLY A 144 -6.92 -5.33 17.08
C GLY A 144 -7.44 -6.64 16.48
N HIS A 145 -6.89 -7.07 15.34
CA HIS A 145 -7.24 -8.34 14.70
C HIS A 145 -6.09 -9.33 14.83
N GLY A 146 -6.40 -10.52 15.33
CA GLY A 146 -5.57 -11.72 15.30
C GLY A 146 -5.46 -12.30 13.89
N ALA A 147 -4.50 -13.21 13.71
CA ALA A 147 -4.24 -13.86 12.43
C ALA A 147 -5.47 -14.58 11.84
N ASP A 148 -6.38 -15.03 12.71
CA ASP A 148 -7.60 -15.76 12.35
C ASP A 148 -8.82 -14.83 12.13
N GLY A 149 -8.63 -13.51 12.19
CA GLY A 149 -9.67 -12.52 11.93
C GLY A 149 -10.57 -12.17 13.13
N GLY A 150 -10.18 -12.56 14.34
CA GLY A 150 -10.83 -12.19 15.60
C GLY A 150 -10.18 -11.01 16.30
#